data_AF-A0A087S2V2-F1
#
_entry.id   AF-A0A087S2V2-F1
#
_cell.length_a   1.000
_cell.length_b   1.000
_cell.length_c   1.000
_cell.angle_alpha   90.00
_cell.angle_beta   90.00
_cell.angle_gamma   90.00
#
_symmetry.space_group_name_H-M   'P 1'
#
loop_
_entity.id
_entity.type
_entity.pdbx_description
1 polymer ?
#
loop_
_entity_poly.entity_id
_entity_poly.type
_entity_poly.pdbx_seq_one_letter_code
_entity_poly.pdbx_strand_id
1 'polypeptide(L)'
;MTGSSGFVRPMGTLVTEGHVTIEGDDIVALESALANNFESYTFAGGYKAALTLLLEDKVDVAFGSDIAPQKYLELEDQKRLRPVTTIGPVPSHVFMVSADMSESTKNALVDTLIELNYDEHNSILTDLYGAEALVPTTTNR
;
A
#
# COMPACT_ATOMS: atom_id res chain seq x y z
N MET A 1 9.02 10.47 -1.44
CA MET A 1 7.64 10.32 -0.92
C MET A 1 6.85 9.40 -1.86
N THR A 2 6.92 8.08 -1.65
CA THR A 2 6.39 7.10 -2.64
C THR A 2 5.62 5.93 -2.01
N GLY A 3 5.31 6.01 -0.71
CA GLY A 3 4.51 4.95 -0.06
C GLY A 3 3.11 4.88 -0.67
N SER A 4 2.77 3.75 -1.28
CA SER A 4 1.48 3.57 -1.99
C SER A 4 0.30 3.77 -1.04
N SER A 5 0.24 3.01 0.05
CA SER A 5 -0.84 3.07 1.06
C SER A 5 -0.65 4.15 2.12
N GLY A 6 0.58 4.64 2.32
CA GLY A 6 0.87 5.70 3.29
C GLY A 6 0.72 7.12 2.72
N PHE A 7 0.64 7.28 1.40
CA PHE A 7 0.61 8.61 0.79
C PHE A 7 -0.12 8.65 -0.56
N VAL A 8 0.33 7.90 -1.58
CA VAL A 8 -0.16 8.06 -2.96
C VAL A 8 -1.65 7.76 -3.08
N ARG A 9 -2.11 6.64 -2.51
CA ARG A 9 -3.52 6.25 -2.53
C ARG A 9 -4.40 7.19 -1.69
N PRO A 10 -4.05 7.49 -0.42
CA PRO A 10 -4.77 8.50 0.36
C PRO A 10 -4.92 9.85 -0.35
N MET A 11 -3.81 10.42 -0.83
CA MET A 11 -3.85 11.71 -1.55
C MET A 11 -4.65 11.62 -2.84
N GLY A 12 -4.46 10.56 -3.63
CA GLY A 12 -5.23 10.34 -4.85
C GLY A 12 -6.73 10.25 -4.59
N THR A 13 -7.15 9.62 -3.48
CA THR A 13 -8.56 9.57 -3.06
C THR A 13 -9.07 10.94 -2.66
N LEU A 14 -8.34 11.68 -1.82
CA LEU A 14 -8.74 13.04 -1.44
C LEU A 14 -8.88 13.97 -2.64
N VAL A 15 -8.01 13.83 -3.65
CA VAL A 15 -8.11 14.58 -4.90
C VAL A 15 -9.32 14.14 -5.72
N THR A 16 -9.53 12.84 -5.88
CA THR A 16 -10.66 12.29 -6.65
C THR A 16 -12.02 12.66 -6.05
N GLU A 17 -12.10 12.71 -4.72
CA GLU A 17 -13.29 13.09 -3.97
C GLU A 17 -13.49 14.62 -3.89
N GLY A 18 -12.54 15.41 -4.41
CA GLY A 18 -12.61 16.88 -4.43
C GLY A 18 -12.31 17.54 -3.07
N HIS A 19 -11.73 16.80 -2.13
CA HIS A 19 -11.29 17.32 -0.83
C HIS A 19 -9.97 18.08 -0.92
N VAL A 20 -9.11 17.71 -1.87
CA VAL A 20 -7.83 18.38 -2.14
C VAL A 20 -7.76 18.72 -3.63
N THR A 21 -7.26 19.91 -3.96
CA THR A 21 -6.94 20.29 -5.34
C THR A 21 -5.43 20.43 -5.49
N ILE A 22 -4.87 19.85 -6.56
CA ILE A 22 -3.47 20.02 -6.94
C ILE A 22 -3.43 20.89 -8.18
N GLU A 23 -2.82 22.06 -8.07
CA GLU A 23 -2.65 23.01 -9.17
C GLU A 23 -1.23 22.91 -9.73
N GLY A 24 -1.05 22.04 -10.73
CA GLY A 24 0.24 21.74 -11.35
C GLY A 24 0.53 20.24 -11.41
N ASP A 25 1.65 19.87 -12.02
CA ASP A 25 2.07 18.48 -12.25
C ASP A 25 3.46 18.16 -11.66
N ASP A 26 3.99 19.05 -10.82
CA ASP A 26 5.29 18.91 -10.17
C ASP A 26 5.20 18.67 -8.66
N ILE A 27 6.35 18.46 -8.03
CA ILE A 27 6.43 18.22 -6.59
C ILE A 27 6.07 19.47 -5.76
N VAL A 28 6.26 20.68 -6.31
CA VAL A 28 5.96 21.94 -5.62
C VAL A 28 4.45 22.13 -5.51
N ALA A 29 3.69 21.77 -6.56
CA ALA A 29 2.25 21.75 -6.54
C ALA A 29 1.70 20.79 -5.47
N LEU A 30 2.33 19.60 -5.34
CA LEU A 30 1.95 18.62 -4.33
C LEU A 30 2.24 19.08 -2.90
N GLU A 31 3.42 19.67 -2.66
CA GLU A 31 3.76 20.26 -1.36
C GLU A 31 2.82 21.40 -0.99
N SER A 32 2.49 22.26 -1.97
CA SER A 32 1.53 23.35 -1.78
C SER A 32 0.14 22.82 -1.44
N ALA A 33 -0.31 21.76 -2.12
CA ALA A 33 -1.58 21.10 -1.80
C ALA A 33 -1.60 20.56 -0.37
N LEU A 34 -0.50 19.97 0.13
CA LEU A 34 -0.43 19.52 1.52
C LEU A 34 -0.49 20.69 2.50
N ALA A 35 0.33 21.72 2.29
CA ALA A 35 0.39 22.89 3.17
C ALA A 35 -0.92 23.69 3.21
N ASN A 36 -1.68 23.69 2.12
CA ASN A 36 -2.95 24.42 2.03
C ASN A 36 -4.14 23.67 2.63
N ASN A 37 -4.07 22.34 2.76
CA ASN A 37 -5.20 21.51 3.21
C ASN A 37 -5.03 20.93 4.61
N PHE A 38 -3.81 20.86 5.15
CA PHE A 38 -3.54 20.35 6.48
C PHE A 38 -2.78 21.39 7.31
N GLU A 39 -3.18 21.57 8.58
CA GLU A 39 -2.47 22.46 9.51
C GLU A 39 -1.01 22.03 9.69
N SER A 40 -0.76 20.73 9.72
CA SER A 40 0.57 20.15 9.66
C SER A 40 0.55 18.76 9.02
N TYR A 41 1.69 18.34 8.47
CA TYR A 41 1.87 17.01 7.92
C TYR A 41 3.28 16.49 8.20
N THR A 42 3.42 15.17 8.32
CA THR A 42 4.72 14.52 8.55
C THR A 42 4.79 13.15 7.90
N PHE A 43 6.01 12.74 7.53
CA PHE A 43 6.29 11.42 6.99
C PHE A 43 7.02 10.59 8.04
N ALA A 44 6.30 9.69 8.69
CA ALA A 44 6.82 8.90 9.80
C ALA A 44 7.85 7.82 9.39
N GLY A 45 8.01 7.55 8.09
CA GLY A 45 8.97 6.55 7.59
C GLY A 45 8.49 5.09 7.64
N GLY A 46 7.29 4.81 8.18
CA GLY A 46 6.67 3.48 8.17
C GLY A 46 5.40 3.42 9.04
N TYR A 47 4.64 2.34 8.91
CA TYR A 47 3.35 2.21 9.64
C TYR A 47 3.51 2.20 11.15
N LYS A 48 4.52 1.50 11.68
CA LYS A 48 4.76 1.47 13.14
C LYS A 48 4.99 2.88 13.69
N ALA A 49 5.85 3.66 13.04
CA ALA A 49 6.12 5.03 13.47
C ALA A 49 4.89 5.94 13.32
N ALA A 50 4.09 5.77 12.26
CA ALA A 50 2.86 6.52 12.08
C ALA A 50 1.83 6.21 13.18
N LEU A 51 1.68 4.94 13.55
CA LEU A 51 0.82 4.52 14.67
C LEU A 51 1.33 5.06 16.02
N THR A 52 2.65 5.08 16.24
CA THR A 52 3.24 5.68 17.44
C THR A 52 2.89 7.17 17.56
N LEU A 53 3.03 7.94 16.48
CA LEU A 53 2.66 9.37 16.50
C LEU A 53 1.18 9.58 16.82
N LEU A 54 0.30 8.70 16.31
CA LEU A 54 -1.14 8.75 16.59
C LEU A 54 -1.44 8.42 18.06
N LEU A 55 -0.76 7.41 18.63
CA LEU A 55 -0.91 7.02 20.04
C LEU A 55 -0.34 8.05 21.03
N GLU A 56 0.60 8.88 20.58
CA GLU A 56 1.24 9.95 21.36
C GLU A 56 0.57 11.31 21.15
N ASP A 57 -0.60 11.34 20.50
CA ASP A 57 -1.36 12.56 20.18
C ASP A 57 -0.52 13.61 19.44
N LYS A 58 0.44 13.17 18.61
CA LYS A 58 1.29 14.04 17.77
C LYS A 58 0.65 14.35 16.41
N VAL A 59 -0.29 13.52 15.99
CA VAL A 59 -1.09 13.68 14.77
C VAL A 59 -2.51 13.23 15.05
N ASP A 60 -3.49 13.83 14.38
CA ASP A 60 -4.90 13.44 14.53
C ASP A 60 -5.29 12.24 13.66
N VAL A 61 -4.57 12.03 12.56
CA VAL A 61 -4.85 11.01 11.56
C VAL A 61 -3.55 10.42 11.03
N ALA A 62 -3.52 9.10 10.82
CA ALA A 62 -2.42 8.40 10.17
C ALA A 62 -2.96 7.47 9.07
N PHE A 63 -2.36 7.53 7.87
CA PHE A 63 -2.62 6.57 6.81
C PHE A 63 -1.66 5.38 6.93
N GLY A 64 -2.18 4.18 6.75
CA GLY A 64 -1.39 2.95 6.85
C GLY A 64 -2.14 1.73 6.34
N SER A 65 -1.50 0.58 6.49
CA SER A 65 -2.14 -0.71 6.22
C SER A 65 -3.11 -1.09 7.34
N ASP A 66 -4.23 -1.69 6.96
CA ASP A 66 -5.26 -2.25 7.83
C ASP A 66 -4.74 -3.32 8.81
N ILE A 67 -3.70 -4.06 8.44
CA ILE A 67 -3.06 -5.07 9.31
C ILE A 67 -1.98 -4.48 10.24
N ALA A 68 -1.61 -3.21 10.07
CA ALA A 68 -0.51 -2.61 10.81
C ALA A 68 -0.76 -2.54 12.33
N PRO A 69 -1.97 -2.20 12.83
CA PRO A 69 -2.25 -2.21 14.27
C PRO A 69 -2.02 -3.59 14.89
N GLN A 70 -2.53 -4.66 14.28
CA GLN A 70 -2.39 -6.03 14.78
C GLN A 70 -0.95 -6.51 14.72
N LYS A 71 -0.18 -6.07 13.72
CA LYS A 71 1.21 -6.45 13.53
C LYS A 71 2.18 -5.76 14.49
N TYR A 72 1.91 -4.51 14.84
CA TYR A 72 2.90 -3.65 15.52
C TYR A 72 2.52 -3.20 16.93
N LEU A 73 1.25 -3.31 17.32
CA LEU A 73 0.75 -2.79 18.59
C LEU A 73 0.24 -3.91 19.49
N GLU A 74 0.39 -3.70 20.80
CA GLU A 74 -0.25 -4.54 21.83
C GLU A 74 -1.76 -4.30 21.86
N LEU A 75 -2.52 -5.27 22.38
CA LEU A 75 -3.99 -5.22 22.42
C LEU A 75 -4.54 -3.95 23.10
N GLU A 76 -3.88 -3.44 24.14
CA GLU A 76 -4.32 -2.22 24.83
C GLU A 76 -4.17 -0.97 23.95
N ASP A 77 -3.10 -0.89 23.15
CA ASP A 77 -2.92 0.23 22.22
C ASP A 77 -3.83 0.11 21.00
N GLN A 78 -4.12 -1.10 20.53
CA GLN A 78 -5.09 -1.31 19.45
C GLN A 78 -6.47 -0.76 19.81
N LYS A 79 -6.92 -0.92 21.06
CA LYS A 79 -8.22 -0.40 21.54
C LYS A 79 -8.30 1.13 21.58
N ARG A 80 -7.16 1.82 21.58
CA ARG A 80 -7.08 3.29 21.58
C ARG A 80 -7.22 3.87 20.17
N LEU A 81 -7.10 3.04 19.14
CA LEU A 81 -7.19 3.43 17.75
C LEU A 81 -8.50 2.94 17.13
N ARG A 82 -9.02 3.69 16.16
CA ARG A 82 -10.18 3.27 15.37
C ARG A 82 -9.94 3.54 13.89
N PRO A 83 -10.27 2.59 12.99
CA PRO A 83 -10.26 2.87 11.56
C PRO A 83 -11.38 3.88 11.23
N VAL A 84 -11.03 4.94 10.49
CA VAL A 84 -12.00 5.96 10.04
C VAL A 84 -12.63 5.56 8.71
N THR A 85 -11.81 5.08 7.77
CA THR A 85 -12.23 4.62 6.44
C THR A 85 -11.18 3.68 5.84
N THR A 86 -11.55 2.94 4.79
CA THR A 86 -10.66 2.03 4.05
C THR A 86 -10.57 2.47 2.59
N ILE A 87 -9.35 2.77 2.12
CA ILE A 87 -9.09 3.33 0.80
C ILE A 87 -8.80 2.24 -0.24
N GLY A 88 -9.80 1.37 -0.46
CA GLY A 88 -9.79 0.27 -1.43
C GLY A 88 -8.63 -0.73 -1.28
N PRO A 89 -8.66 -1.86 -2.01
CA PRO A 89 -7.55 -2.81 -1.97
C PRO A 89 -6.33 -2.22 -2.69
N VAL A 90 -5.15 -2.45 -2.13
CA VAL A 90 -3.88 -2.27 -2.84
C VAL A 90 -3.53 -3.61 -3.47
N PRO A 91 -3.38 -3.68 -4.81
CA PRO A 91 -2.91 -4.91 -5.45
C PRO A 91 -1.61 -5.38 -4.80
N SER A 92 -1.48 -6.69 -4.59
CA SER A 92 -0.24 -7.27 -4.07
C SER A 92 0.94 -7.04 -5.03
N HIS A 93 2.13 -7.45 -4.60
CA HIS A 93 3.35 -7.41 -5.39
C HIS A 93 3.14 -8.04 -6.78
N VAL A 94 3.61 -7.35 -7.82
CA VAL A 94 3.58 -7.86 -9.19
C VAL A 94 4.93 -8.45 -9.55
N PHE A 95 4.92 -9.55 -10.31
CA PHE A 95 6.12 -10.05 -10.97
C PHE A 95 6.24 -9.40 -12.34
N MET A 96 7.40 -8.81 -12.61
CA MET A 96 7.72 -8.24 -13.92
C MET A 96 8.79 -9.10 -14.61
N VAL A 97 8.57 -9.40 -15.89
CA VAL A 97 9.52 -10.09 -16.76
C VAL A 97 10.10 -9.11 -17.78
N SER A 98 11.27 -9.43 -18.33
CA SER A 98 11.89 -8.64 -19.42
C SER A 98 10.96 -8.57 -20.63
N ALA A 99 10.94 -7.42 -21.31
CA ALA A 99 10.19 -7.23 -22.54
C ALA A 99 10.70 -8.12 -23.70
N ASP A 100 11.96 -8.53 -23.65
CA ASP A 100 12.59 -9.38 -24.68
C ASP A 100 12.45 -10.88 -24.39
N MET A 101 11.80 -11.25 -23.28
CA MET A 101 11.55 -12.65 -22.94
C MET A 101 10.62 -13.29 -23.97
N SER A 102 10.99 -14.47 -24.49
CA SER A 102 10.10 -15.19 -25.41
C SER A 102 8.78 -15.54 -24.73
N GLU A 103 7.68 -15.50 -25.49
CA GLU A 103 6.36 -15.88 -24.96
C GLU A 103 6.36 -17.31 -24.40
N SER A 104 7.13 -18.23 -24.98
CA SER A 104 7.28 -19.58 -24.45
C SER A 104 7.90 -19.62 -23.04
N THR A 105 8.92 -18.80 -22.80
CA THR A 105 9.60 -18.72 -21.49
C THR A 105 8.70 -18.04 -20.47
N LYS A 106 8.03 -16.97 -20.89
CA LYS A 106 7.05 -16.25 -20.06
C LYS A 106 5.91 -17.17 -19.63
N ASN A 107 5.33 -17.93 -20.55
CA ASN A 107 4.25 -18.86 -20.22
C ASN A 107 4.73 -19.95 -19.27
N ALA A 108 5.90 -20.56 -19.54
CA ALA A 108 6.47 -21.56 -18.64
C ALA A 108 6.72 -20.99 -17.22
N LEU A 109 7.20 -19.75 -17.12
CA LEU A 109 7.38 -19.07 -15.84
C LEU A 109 6.05 -18.83 -15.12
N VAL A 110 5.04 -18.31 -15.83
CA VAL A 110 3.70 -18.08 -15.27
C VAL A 110 3.11 -19.40 -14.79
N ASP A 111 3.15 -20.45 -15.60
CA ASP A 111 2.63 -21.77 -15.24
C ASP A 111 3.31 -22.29 -13.96
N THR A 112 4.65 -22.22 -13.91
CA THR A 112 5.42 -22.63 -12.71
C THR A 112 5.06 -21.80 -11.48
N LEU A 113 4.88 -20.49 -11.62
CA LEU A 113 4.49 -19.63 -10.50
C LEU A 113 3.07 -19.93 -10.02
N ILE A 114 2.15 -20.31 -10.91
CA ILE A 114 0.79 -20.70 -10.55
C ILE A 114 0.76 -22.02 -9.79
N GLU A 115 1.70 -22.93 -10.03
CA GLU A 115 1.82 -24.17 -9.24
C GLU A 115 2.09 -23.89 -7.75
N LEU A 116 2.68 -22.74 -7.41
CA LEU A 116 2.88 -22.33 -6.02
C LEU A 116 1.56 -22.12 -5.26
N ASN A 117 0.44 -21.97 -5.96
CA ASN A 117 -0.88 -21.87 -5.33
C ASN A 117 -1.33 -23.19 -4.70
N TYR A 118 -0.81 -24.34 -5.15
CA TYR A 118 -1.23 -25.64 -4.63
C TYR A 118 -0.76 -25.86 -3.21
N ASP A 119 -1.57 -26.55 -2.40
CA ASP A 119 -1.34 -26.77 -0.96
C ASP A 119 0.07 -27.30 -0.64
N GLU A 120 0.65 -28.12 -1.54
CA GLU A 120 2.00 -28.67 -1.41
C GLU A 120 3.11 -27.60 -1.43
N HIS A 121 2.86 -26.45 -2.06
CA HIS A 121 3.85 -25.40 -2.32
C HIS A 121 3.48 -24.04 -1.70
N ASN A 122 2.24 -23.89 -1.24
CA ASN A 122 1.68 -22.60 -0.82
C ASN A 122 2.42 -21.93 0.34
N SER A 123 3.09 -22.71 1.20
CA SER A 123 3.95 -22.18 2.25
C SER A 123 5.03 -21.24 1.70
N ILE A 124 5.55 -21.48 0.50
CA ILE A 124 6.54 -20.62 -0.17
C ILE A 124 5.96 -19.22 -0.43
N LEU A 125 4.70 -19.14 -0.89
CA LEU A 125 4.03 -17.86 -1.15
C LEU A 125 3.76 -17.10 0.14
N THR A 126 3.29 -17.81 1.16
CA THR A 126 2.97 -17.21 2.45
C THR A 126 4.24 -16.68 3.13
N ASP A 127 5.33 -17.47 3.11
CA ASP A 127 6.57 -17.12 3.80
C ASP A 127 7.37 -16.02 3.09
N LEU A 128 7.46 -16.06 1.75
CA LEU A 128 8.25 -15.08 0.99
C LEU A 128 7.49 -13.79 0.68
N TYR A 129 6.21 -13.91 0.33
CA TYR A 129 5.43 -12.80 -0.22
C TYR A 129 4.28 -12.37 0.69
N GLY A 130 3.96 -13.13 1.75
CA GLY A 130 2.77 -12.89 2.55
C GLY A 130 1.48 -12.98 1.72
N ALA A 131 1.49 -13.81 0.67
CA ALA A 131 0.40 -13.92 -0.29
C ALA A 131 -0.19 -15.33 -0.27
N GLU A 132 -1.52 -15.42 -0.38
CA GLU A 132 -2.24 -16.70 -0.39
C GLU A 132 -2.26 -17.35 -1.79
N ALA A 133 -2.17 -16.53 -2.85
CA ALA A 133 -2.17 -16.99 -4.22
C ALA A 133 -1.54 -15.97 -5.17
N LEU A 134 -1.01 -16.46 -6.29
CA LEU A 134 -0.66 -15.72 -7.48
C LEU A 134 -1.75 -15.89 -8.54
N VAL A 135 -2.08 -14.81 -9.24
CA VAL A 135 -3.03 -14.83 -10.34
C VAL A 135 -2.37 -14.29 -11.60
N PRO A 136 -2.62 -14.89 -12.78
CA PRO A 136 -2.14 -14.32 -14.03
C PRO A 136 -2.74 -12.93 -14.23
N THR A 137 -1.95 -11.98 -14.72
CA THR A 137 -2.47 -10.65 -15.03
C THR A 137 -3.39 -10.74 -16.24
N THR A 138 -4.63 -10.26 -16.13
CA THR A 138 -5.58 -10.21 -17.24
C THR A 138 -5.45 -8.94 -18.09
N THR A 139 -4.52 -8.04 -17.73
CA THR A 139 -4.27 -6.80 -18.44
C THR A 139 -3.47 -7.08 -19.71
N ASN A 140 -4.16 -7.09 -20.84
CA ASN A 140 -3.52 -7.04 -22.15
C ASN A 140 -3.07 -5.59 -22.43
N ARG A 141 -1.84 -5.41 -22.90
CA ARG A 141 -1.38 -4.12 -23.43
C ARG A 141 -2.01 -3.83 -24.79
#